data_AF-A0A542CSL9-F1
#
_entry.id   AF-A0A542CSL9-F1
#
_cell.length_a   1.000
_cell.length_b   1.000
_cell.length_c   1.000
_cell.angle_alpha   90.00
_cell.angle_beta   90.00
_cell.angle_gamma   90.00
#
_symmetry.space_group_name_H-M   'P 1'
#
loop_
_entity.id
_entity.type
_entity.pdbx_description
1 polymer ?
#
loop_
_entity_poly.entity_id
_entity_poly.type
_entity_poly.pdbx_seq_one_letter_code
_entity_poly.pdbx_strand_id
1 'polypeptide(L)' 'MLTTFMFLAAVAAELVVIGRMVWLSTEARRALPAAEPRPVWDLLAGAAALRQASRTHSDRIDRYLRELHEPWRAGLGR' A
#
# COMPACT_ATOMS: atom_id res chain seq x y z
N MET A 1 13.78 14.84 -16.98
CA MET A 1 14.47 14.58 -15.68
C MET A 1 13.84 15.36 -14.53
N LEU A 2 13.69 16.69 -14.63
CA LEU A 2 13.05 17.50 -13.58
C LEU A 2 11.61 17.05 -13.26
N THR A 3 10.80 16.77 -14.28
CA THR A 3 9.42 16.27 -14.12
C THR A 3 9.34 14.95 -13.36
N THR A 4 10.21 13.99 -13.70
CA THR A 4 10.31 12.70 -13.01
C THR A 4 10.73 12.88 -11.54
N PHE A 5 11.69 13.77 -11.27
CA PHE A 5 12.12 14.04 -9.90
C PHE A 5 11.00 14.69 -9.06
N MET A 6 10.30 15.67 -9.62
CA MET A 6 9.14 16.31 -8.96
C MET A 6 8.03 15.31 -8.67
N PHE A 7 7.77 14.40 -9.61
CA PHE A 7 6.80 13.32 -9.41
C PHE A 7 7.23 12.38 -8.27
N LEU A 8 8.48 11.93 -8.27
CA LEU A 8 9.00 11.07 -7.19
C LEU A 8 8.96 11.76 -5.82
N ALA A 9 9.27 13.06 -5.77
CA ALA A 9 9.20 13.85 -4.55
C ALA A 9 7.75 13.99 -4.05
N ALA A 10 6.78 14.21 -4.94
CA ALA A 10 5.37 14.26 -4.59
C ALA A 10 4.87 12.92 -4.03
N VAL A 11 5.21 11.81 -4.69
CA VAL A 11 4.87 10.46 -4.20
C VAL A 11 5.48 10.20 -2.82
N ALA A 12 6.76 10.55 -2.63
CA ALA A 12 7.41 10.41 -1.33
C ALA A 12 6.71 11.24 -0.25
N ALA A 13 6.31 12.48 -0.56
CA ALA A 13 5.58 13.34 0.37
C ALA A 13 4.22 12.76 0.76
N GLU A 14 3.46 12.24 -0.20
CA GLU A 14 2.17 11.56 0.08
C GLU A 14 2.35 10.33 0.96
N LEU A 15 3.34 9.50 0.67
CA LEU A 15 3.64 8.32 1.48
C LEU A 15 4.01 8.70 2.92
N VAL A 16 4.77 9.77 3.13
CA VAL A 16 5.05 10.31 4.47
C VAL A 16 3.77 10.71 5.20
N VAL A 17 2.85 11.39 4.52
CA VAL A 17 1.55 11.78 5.11
C VAL A 17 0.74 10.55 5.50
N ILE A 18 0.65 9.55 4.61
CA ILE A 18 -0.06 8.29 4.87
C ILE A 18 0.57 7.56 6.06
N GLY A 19 1.89 7.37 6.06
CA GLY A 19 2.57 6.67 7.14
C GLY A 19 2.40 7.35 8.49
N ARG A 20 2.41 8.69 8.51
CA ARG A 20 2.12 9.47 9.72
C ARG A 20 0.71 9.26 10.26
N MET A 21 -0.28 9.11 9.37
CA MET A 21 -1.67 8.81 9.77
C MET A 21 -1.83 7.37 10.27
N VAL A 22 -1.10 6.42 9.70
CA VAL A 22 -1.12 5.01 10.14
C VAL A 22 -0.44 4.84 11.51
N TRP A 23 0.57 5.65 11.80
CA TRP A 23 1.37 5.58 13.02
C TRP A 23 0.79 6.27 14.27
N LEU A 24 -0.52 6.50 14.33
CA LEU A 24 -1.16 7.20 15.46
C LEU A 24 -1.12 6.44 16.81
N SER A 25 -0.49 5.26 16.91
CA SER A 25 -0.26 4.59 18.19
C SER A 25 1.08 4.98 18.82
N THR A 26 1.01 5.48 20.06
CA THR A 26 2.17 5.90 20.86
C THR A 26 3.20 4.78 21.09
N GLU A 27 2.76 3.52 21.05
CA GLU A 27 3.62 2.34 21.24
C GLU A 27 4.54 2.05 20.05
N ALA A 28 4.02 2.15 18.83
CA ALA A 28 4.84 1.97 17.63
C ALA A 28 6.01 2.97 17.65
N ARG A 29 5.73 4.21 18.07
CA ARG A 29 6.70 5.32 18.21
C ARG A 29 7.87 5.02 19.13
N ARG A 30 7.70 4.14 20.12
CA ARG A 30 8.78 3.72 21.03
C ARG A 30 9.66 2.61 20.46
N ALA A 31 9.17 1.85 19.48
CA ALA A 31 9.91 0.78 18.83
C ALA A 31 10.87 1.27 17.73
N LEU A 32 10.89 2.58 17.44
CA LEU A 32 11.75 3.14 16.41
C LEU A 32 13.20 3.25 16.90
N PRO A 33 14.17 2.67 16.20
CA PRO A 33 15.58 2.94 16.39
C PRO A 33 15.84 4.44 16.34
N ALA A 34 16.49 5.00 17.37
CA ALA A 34 16.80 6.43 17.46
C ALA A 34 17.73 6.95 16.35
N ALA A 35 18.34 6.05 15.56
CA ALA A 35 19.33 6.38 14.55
C ALA A 35 18.74 6.87 13.20
N GLU A 36 17.47 6.58 12.91
CA GLU A 36 16.83 6.92 11.63
C GLU A 36 15.89 8.13 11.77
N PRO A 37 15.99 9.14 10.89
CA PRO A 37 15.15 10.32 10.97
C PRO A 37 13.67 9.96 10.73
N ARG A 38 12.79 10.55 11.53
CA ARG A 38 11.33 10.29 11.50
C ARG A 38 10.67 10.31 10.11
N PRO A 39 11.03 11.19 9.16
CA PRO A 39 10.45 11.17 7.81
C PRO A 39 10.69 9.86 7.06
N VAL A 40 11.81 9.17 7.31
CA VAL A 40 12.11 7.88 6.67
C VAL A 40 11.16 6.80 7.19
N TRP A 41 10.88 6.79 8.50
CA TRP A 41 9.88 5.90 9.09
C TRP A 41 8.47 6.16 8.56
N ASP A 42 8.07 7.43 8.49
CA ASP A 42 6.79 7.83 7.92
C ASP A 42 6.70 7.35 6.44
N LEU A 43 7.76 7.51 5.65
CA LEU A 43 7.82 7.03 4.26
C LEU A 43 7.69 5.50 4.16
N LEU A 44 8.46 4.75 4.96
CA LEU A 44 8.43 3.28 4.98
C LEU A 44 7.07 2.74 5.43
N ALA A 45 6.47 3.36 6.45
CA ALA A 45 5.15 3.00 6.93
C ALA A 45 4.06 3.26 5.89
N GLY A 46 4.11 4.41 5.21
CA GLY A 46 3.20 4.72 4.11
C GLY A 46 3.34 3.72 2.96
N ALA A 47 4.57 3.37 2.59
CA ALA A 47 4.83 2.38 1.56
C ALA A 47 4.32 0.97 1.94
N ALA A 48 4.50 0.57 3.21
CA ALA A 48 3.98 -0.69 3.72
C ALA A 48 2.44 -0.72 3.70
N ALA A 49 1.79 0.36 4.13
CA ALA A 49 0.33 0.48 4.12
C ALA A 49 -0.22 0.42 2.69
N LEU A 50 0.41 1.12 1.74
CA LEU A 50 0.02 1.07 0.33
C LEU A 50 0.19 -0.34 -0.26
N ARG A 51 1.29 -1.02 0.07
CA ARG A 51 1.52 -2.41 -0.36
C ARG A 51 0.46 -3.36 0.19
N GLN A 52 0.04 -3.19 1.44
CA GLN A 52 -1.01 -4.00 2.04
C GLN A 52 -2.39 -3.73 1.41
N ALA A 53 -2.71 -2.47 1.14
CA ALA A 53 -3.92 -2.08 0.43
C ALA A 53 -3.95 -2.68 -0.99
N SER A 54 -2.82 -2.60 -1.71
CA SER A 54 -2.67 -3.18 -3.03
C SER A 54 -2.88 -4.70 -3.03
N ARG A 55 -2.28 -5.43 -2.08
CA ARG A 55 -2.50 -6.88 -1.94
C ARG A 55 -3.96 -7.22 -1.70
N THR A 56 -4.60 -6.54 -0.75
CA THR A 56 -6.03 -6.72 -0.45
C THR A 56 -6.90 -6.48 -1.69
N HIS A 57 -6.55 -5.48 -2.49
CA HIS A 57 -7.25 -5.17 -3.73
C HIS A 57 -7.02 -6.24 -4.81
N SER A 58 -5.78 -6.70 -5.00
CA SER A 58 -5.44 -7.79 -5.92
C SER A 58 -6.18 -9.08 -5.56
N ASP A 59 -6.20 -9.46 -4.27
CA ASP A 59 -6.92 -10.64 -3.80
C ASP A 59 -8.42 -10.56 -4.10
N ARG A 60 -8.99 -9.34 -4.00
CA ARG A 60 -10.39 -9.07 -4.33
C ARG A 60 -10.63 -9.15 -5.85
N ILE A 61 -9.73 -8.62 -6.68
CA ILE A 61 -9.81 -8.77 -8.15
C ILE A 61 -9.73 -10.24 -8.55
N ASP A 62 -8.77 -10.99 -8.01
CA ASP A 62 -8.60 -12.41 -8.31
C ASP A 62 -9.81 -13.25 -7.88
N ARG A 63 -10.47 -12.85 -6.78
CA ARG A 63 -11.75 -13.45 -6.38
C ARG A 63 -12.84 -13.15 -7.39
N TYR A 64 -13.03 -11.88 -7.77
CA TYR A 64 -14.04 -11.50 -8.76
C TYR A 64 -13.82 -12.18 -10.11
N LEU A 65 -12.57 -12.27 -10.58
CA LEU A 65 -12.25 -12.95 -11.83
C LEU A 65 -12.61 -14.44 -11.76
N ARG A 66 -12.34 -15.12 -10.65
CA ARG A 66 -12.74 -16.52 -10.45
C ARG A 66 -14.25 -16.69 -10.43
N GLU A 67 -14.97 -15.85 -9.68
CA GLU A 67 -16.43 -15.86 -9.60
C GLU A 67 -17.10 -15.57 -10.96
N LEU A 68 -16.48 -14.74 -11.81
CA LEU A 68 -16.97 -14.46 -13.17
C LEU A 68 -16.71 -15.61 -14.16
N HIS A 69 -15.62 -16.38 -13.99
CA HIS A 69 -15.26 -17.49 -14.89
C HIS A 69 -15.94 -18.83 -14.54
N GLU A 70 -16.29 -19.05 -13.28
CA GLU A 70 -17.04 -20.23 -12.79
C GLU A 70 -18.41 -20.46 -13.49
N PRO A 71 -19.33 -19.48 -13.60
CA PRO A 71 -20.63 -19.68 -14.22
C PRO A 71 -20.53 -19.98 -15.72
N TRP A 72 -19.45 -19.57 -16.38
CA TRP A 72 -19.23 -19.85 -17.81
C TRP A 72 -18.86 -21.32 -18.05
N ARG A 73 -18.10 -21.97 -17.14
CA ARG A 73 -17.79 -23.41 -17.24
C ARG A 73 -18.98 -24.30 -16.86
N ALA A 74 -19.80 -23.89 -15.90
CA ALA A 74 -21.00 -24.61 -15.52
C ALA A 74 -22.07 -24.61 -16.64
N GLY A 75 -22.04 -23.64 -17.56
CA GLY A 75 -22.95 -23.52 -18.70
C GLY A 75 -22.50 -24.25 -19.99
N LEU A 76 -21.23 -24.62 -20.14
CA LEU A 76 -20.67 -25.25 -21.35
C LEU A 76 -20.41 -26.76 -21.23
N GLY A 77 -20.77 -27.35 -20.09
CA GLY A 77 -20.75 -28.80 -19.86
C GLY A 77 -22.10 -29.49 -20.13
N ARG A 78 -23.01 -28.85 -20.87
CA ARG A 78 -24.25 -29.46 -21.38
C ARG A 78 -24.28 -29.42 -22.89
#